data_AF-A0A7Y9BM21-F1
#
_entry.id   AF-A0A7Y9BM21-F1
#
_cell.length_a   1.000
_cell.length_b   1.000
_cell.length_c   1.000
_cell.angle_alpha   90.00
_cell.angle_beta   90.00
_cell.angle_gamma   90.00
#
_symmetry.space_group_name_H-M   'P 1'
#
loop_
_entity.id
_entity.type
_entity.pdbx_description
1 polymer ?
#
loop_
_entity_poly.entity_id
_entity_poly.type
_entity_poly.pdbx_seq_one_letter_code
_entity_poly.pdbx_strand_id
1 'polypeptide(L)'
;MPSKQPEQPTQHKEPNQPQQPQQPQQQNHPAPPKAYPGRQITVTYETGRCLHAAECVRGLPEVFDTGQRPWVQPDGADPERVAEVIRRCPSGALQYRLADGPSEEPDRPTTVVRVPTGRLALRGELRVTTADGTVRSETRVVLCACGVSGNQPFCDLSGPCGKE
;
A
#
# COMPACT_ATOMS: atom_id res chain seq x y z
N MET A 1 61.70 50.01 2.02
CA MET A 1 60.82 48.87 2.39
C MET A 1 60.95 48.63 3.87
N PRO A 2 59.99 49.13 4.66
CA PRO A 2 59.31 48.25 5.61
C PRO A 2 57.79 48.50 5.62
N SER A 3 57.04 47.41 5.55
CA SER A 3 55.58 47.34 5.63
C SER A 3 55.07 47.88 6.98
N LYS A 4 54.12 48.82 6.95
CA LYS A 4 53.24 49.11 8.07
C LYS A 4 51.82 48.71 7.68
N GLN A 5 51.27 47.78 8.47
CA GLN A 5 49.92 47.25 8.36
C GLN A 5 48.87 48.36 8.54
N PRO A 6 47.75 48.34 7.80
CA PRO A 6 46.52 48.93 8.25
C PRO A 6 45.73 47.94 9.13
N GLU A 7 45.21 48.47 10.23
CA GLU A 7 44.43 47.82 11.28
C GLU A 7 43.16 47.12 10.75
N GLN A 8 42.82 45.98 11.37
CA GLN A 8 41.59 45.23 11.11
C GLN A 8 40.37 45.97 11.70
N PRO A 9 39.30 46.19 10.93
CA PRO A 9 37.98 46.43 11.51
C PRO A 9 37.39 45.10 11.99
N THR A 10 36.95 45.10 13.24
CA THR A 10 36.31 43.99 13.95
C THR A 10 35.11 43.43 13.18
N GLN A 11 35.19 42.15 12.81
CA GLN A 11 34.04 41.42 12.29
C GLN A 11 32.97 41.35 13.39
N HIS A 12 31.91 42.13 13.22
CA HIS A 12 30.67 41.90 13.94
C HIS A 12 30.11 40.57 13.45
N LYS A 13 30.12 39.57 14.34
CA LYS A 13 29.50 38.27 14.12
C LYS A 13 27.98 38.49 14.16
N GLU A 14 27.36 38.58 13.01
CA GLU A 14 25.89 38.66 12.91
C GLU A 14 25.30 37.38 13.52
N PRO A 15 24.53 37.47 14.61
CA PRO A 15 23.92 36.30 15.20
C PRO A 15 22.63 35.99 14.44
N ASN A 16 22.52 34.72 14.05
CA ASN A 16 21.25 34.03 13.86
C ASN A 16 20.51 34.30 12.52
N GLN A 17 21.03 33.74 11.42
CA GLN A 17 20.16 33.38 10.30
C GLN A 17 19.39 32.11 10.65
N PRO A 18 18.05 32.10 10.54
CA PRO A 18 17.27 30.89 10.73
C PRO A 18 17.67 29.87 9.66
N GLN A 19 18.24 28.76 10.10
CA GLN A 19 18.42 27.59 9.25
C GLN A 19 17.03 27.18 8.76
N GLN A 20 16.82 27.23 7.45
CA GLN A 20 15.60 26.71 6.83
C GLN A 20 15.40 25.26 7.31
N PRO A 21 14.23 24.92 7.88
CA PRO A 21 13.93 23.53 8.19
C PRO A 21 14.08 22.72 6.92
N GLN A 22 14.99 21.75 6.95
CA GLN A 22 15.21 20.80 5.88
C GLN A 22 13.85 20.20 5.50
N GLN A 23 13.51 20.26 4.21
CA GLN A 23 12.25 19.73 3.69
C GLN A 23 12.04 18.30 4.23
N PRO A 24 10.82 17.96 4.72
CA PRO A 24 10.52 16.61 5.12
C PRO A 24 10.84 15.66 3.97
N GLN A 25 11.61 14.63 4.29
CA GLN A 25 11.99 13.55 3.39
C GLN A 25 10.78 13.13 2.56
N GLN A 26 10.93 13.09 1.24
CA GLN A 26 9.90 12.74 0.28
C GLN A 26 9.10 11.53 0.77
N GLN A 27 7.88 11.79 1.21
CA GLN A 27 6.96 10.75 1.64
C GLN A 27 6.68 9.90 0.41
N ASN A 28 7.22 8.67 0.39
CA ASN A 28 6.94 7.65 -0.62
C ASN A 28 5.46 7.28 -0.55
N HIS A 29 4.61 8.08 -1.19
CA HIS A 29 3.20 7.75 -1.33
C HIS A 29 3.09 6.55 -2.29
N PRO A 30 2.44 5.45 -1.88
CA PRO A 30 2.22 4.33 -2.77
C PRO A 30 1.44 4.81 -4.01
N ALA A 31 1.82 4.30 -5.18
CA ALA A 31 1.12 4.61 -6.43
C ALA A 31 -0.38 4.33 -6.29
N PRO A 32 -1.24 5.14 -6.94
CA PRO A 32 -2.68 4.95 -6.85
C PRO A 32 -3.10 3.57 -7.37
N PRO A 33 -4.21 2.99 -6.85
CA PRO A 33 -4.74 1.73 -7.35
C PRO A 33 -5.02 1.79 -8.85
N LYS A 34 -4.61 0.74 -9.57
CA LYS A 34 -4.83 0.61 -11.01
C LYS A 34 -6.09 -0.18 -11.30
N ALA A 35 -7.00 0.41 -12.07
CA ALA A 35 -8.22 -0.27 -12.53
C ALA A 35 -7.99 -1.01 -13.85
N TYR A 36 -8.62 -2.17 -13.96
CA TYR A 36 -8.69 -3.02 -15.14
C TYR A 36 -10.18 -3.25 -15.42
N PRO A 37 -10.77 -2.49 -16.36
CA PRO A 37 -12.17 -2.65 -16.72
C PRO A 37 -12.35 -3.91 -17.57
N GLY A 38 -13.33 -4.75 -17.21
CA GLY A 38 -13.92 -5.74 -18.09
C GLY A 38 -15.40 -5.42 -18.35
N ARG A 39 -16.10 -6.32 -19.04
CA ARG A 39 -17.51 -6.09 -19.42
C ARG A 39 -18.46 -6.12 -18.23
N GLN A 40 -18.28 -7.07 -17.30
CA GLN A 40 -19.18 -7.29 -16.17
C GLN A 40 -18.50 -7.09 -14.80
N ILE A 41 -17.17 -6.98 -14.79
CA ILE A 41 -16.39 -6.80 -13.57
C ILE A 41 -15.21 -5.86 -13.85
N THR A 42 -15.01 -4.90 -12.95
CA THR A 42 -13.78 -4.10 -12.90
C THR A 42 -12.92 -4.62 -11.78
N VAL A 43 -11.66 -4.93 -12.07
CA VAL A 43 -10.66 -5.35 -11.09
C VAL A 43 -9.77 -4.16 -10.74
N THR A 44 -9.55 -3.90 -9.46
CA THR A 44 -8.64 -2.86 -8.98
C THR A 44 -7.46 -3.51 -8.28
N TYR A 45 -6.25 -3.05 -8.59
CA TYR A 45 -5.00 -3.54 -8.01
C TYR A 45 -4.19 -2.41 -7.37
N GLU A 46 -3.94 -2.50 -6.07
CA GLU A 46 -3.07 -1.59 -5.31
C GLU A 46 -1.73 -2.26 -5.00
N THR A 47 -0.74 -2.04 -5.88
CA THR A 47 0.58 -2.68 -5.81
C THR A 47 1.24 -2.56 -4.44
N GLY A 48 1.15 -1.39 -3.80
CA GLY A 48 1.77 -1.12 -2.49
C GLY A 48 1.23 -1.97 -1.33
N ARG A 49 0.10 -2.66 -1.52
CA ARG A 49 -0.48 -3.60 -0.55
C ARG A 49 -0.26 -5.06 -0.91
N CYS A 50 0.27 -5.35 -2.10
CA CYS A 50 0.42 -6.73 -2.55
C CYS A 50 1.52 -7.44 -1.75
N LEU A 51 1.14 -8.48 -0.99
CA LEU A 51 2.09 -9.30 -0.24
C LEU A 51 2.59 -10.53 -1.03
N HIS A 52 2.33 -10.57 -2.33
CA HIS A 52 2.74 -11.66 -3.23
C HIS A 52 2.31 -13.07 -2.76
N ALA A 53 1.16 -13.19 -2.09
CA ALA A 53 0.59 -14.48 -1.64
C ALA A 53 0.26 -15.46 -2.80
N ALA A 54 0.19 -14.93 -4.04
CA ALA A 54 -0.04 -15.68 -5.27
C ALA A 54 -1.39 -16.41 -5.39
N GLU A 55 -2.36 -16.06 -4.54
CA GLU A 55 -3.76 -16.50 -4.61
C GLU A 55 -4.44 -16.21 -5.96
N CYS A 56 -4.07 -15.09 -6.59
CA CYS A 56 -4.63 -14.68 -7.88
C CYS A 56 -4.04 -15.49 -9.03
N VAL A 57 -2.72 -15.47 -9.19
CA VAL A 57 -2.02 -16.13 -10.31
C VAL A 57 -2.12 -17.65 -10.28
N ARG A 58 -2.16 -18.28 -9.10
CA ARG A 58 -2.42 -19.73 -8.98
C ARG A 58 -3.90 -20.07 -9.13
N GLY A 59 -4.75 -19.11 -8.78
CA GLY A 59 -6.19 -19.27 -8.71
C GLY A 59 -6.91 -19.21 -10.03
N LEU A 60 -6.48 -18.29 -10.89
CA LEU A 60 -7.13 -17.96 -12.15
C LEU A 60 -6.09 -17.39 -13.13
N PRO A 61 -5.11 -18.20 -13.57
CA PRO A 61 -4.02 -17.75 -14.45
C PRO A 61 -4.51 -17.20 -15.81
N GLU A 62 -5.69 -17.58 -16.26
CA GLU A 62 -6.34 -17.00 -17.45
C GLU A 62 -6.76 -15.54 -17.28
N VAL A 63 -6.88 -15.06 -16.03
CA VAL A 63 -7.20 -13.67 -15.67
C VAL A 63 -5.98 -12.95 -15.10
N PHE A 64 -5.13 -13.63 -14.33
CA PHE A 64 -3.97 -13.04 -13.65
C PHE A 64 -2.66 -13.67 -14.15
N ASP A 65 -2.00 -13.02 -15.11
CA ASP A 65 -0.77 -13.52 -15.74
C ASP A 65 0.35 -12.48 -15.70
N THR A 66 1.37 -12.73 -14.88
CA THR A 66 2.54 -11.85 -14.73
C THR A 66 3.42 -11.77 -15.99
N GLY A 67 3.29 -12.71 -16.93
CA GLY A 67 3.96 -12.72 -18.24
C GLY A 67 3.28 -11.84 -19.29
N GLN A 68 2.02 -11.44 -19.06
CA GLN A 68 1.24 -10.64 -20.02
C GLN A 68 1.13 -9.17 -19.63
N ARG A 69 0.82 -8.32 -20.63
CA ARG A 69 0.56 -6.89 -20.44
C ARG A 69 -0.68 -6.50 -21.26
N PRO A 70 -1.81 -6.10 -20.62
CA PRO A 70 -2.01 -6.03 -19.17
C PRO A 70 -1.95 -7.43 -18.51
N TRP A 71 -1.49 -7.47 -17.26
CA TRP A 71 -1.35 -8.73 -16.49
C TRP A 71 -2.67 -9.18 -15.86
N VAL A 72 -3.69 -8.31 -15.85
CA VAL A 72 -5.06 -8.61 -15.40
C VAL A 72 -5.98 -8.50 -16.61
N GLN A 73 -6.70 -9.57 -16.89
CA GLN A 73 -7.68 -9.70 -17.98
C GLN A 73 -9.05 -10.04 -17.38
N PRO A 74 -9.83 -9.04 -16.90
CA PRO A 74 -11.07 -9.31 -16.16
C PRO A 74 -12.11 -10.16 -16.92
N ASP A 75 -12.12 -10.06 -18.26
CA ASP A 75 -13.00 -10.83 -19.14
C ASP A 75 -12.49 -12.26 -19.42
N GLY A 76 -11.34 -12.66 -18.87
CA GLY A 76 -10.75 -13.99 -19.08
C GLY A 76 -11.52 -15.14 -18.43
N ALA A 77 -12.45 -14.84 -17.52
CA ALA A 77 -13.32 -15.80 -16.87
C ALA A 77 -14.68 -15.17 -16.49
N ASP A 78 -15.59 -16.03 -16.02
CA ASP A 78 -16.85 -15.63 -15.42
C ASP A 78 -16.65 -14.65 -14.24
N PRO A 79 -17.42 -13.54 -14.14
CA PRO A 79 -17.16 -12.49 -13.17
C PRO A 79 -17.29 -12.95 -11.71
N GLU A 80 -18.15 -13.92 -11.41
CA GLU A 80 -18.27 -14.50 -10.07
C GLU A 80 -17.02 -15.30 -9.70
N ARG A 81 -16.44 -16.03 -10.66
CA ARG A 81 -15.18 -16.76 -10.46
C ARG A 81 -13.98 -15.82 -10.27
N VAL A 82 -13.95 -14.70 -11.01
CA VAL A 82 -12.95 -13.63 -10.79
C VAL A 82 -13.09 -13.06 -9.38
N ALA A 83 -14.31 -12.72 -8.97
CA ALA A 83 -14.60 -12.20 -7.65
C ALA A 83 -14.20 -13.17 -6.53
N GLU A 84 -14.48 -14.47 -6.68
CA GLU A 84 -14.07 -15.52 -5.73
C GLU A 84 -12.56 -15.54 -5.53
N VAL A 85 -11.79 -15.56 -6.61
CA VAL A 85 -10.33 -15.57 -6.55
C VAL A 85 -9.79 -14.30 -5.89
N ILE A 86 -10.38 -13.13 -6.20
CA ILE A 86 -10.00 -11.86 -5.59
C ILE A 86 -10.25 -11.87 -4.08
N ARG A 87 -11.38 -12.43 -3.60
CA ARG A 87 -11.72 -12.52 -2.16
C ARG A 87 -10.68 -13.26 -1.30
N ARG A 88 -9.84 -14.09 -1.93
CA ARG A 88 -8.74 -14.80 -1.28
C ARG A 88 -7.47 -13.96 -1.10
N CYS A 89 -7.32 -12.84 -1.81
CA CYS A 89 -6.17 -11.94 -1.68
C CYS A 89 -6.06 -11.40 -0.23
N PRO A 90 -5.12 -11.86 0.61
CA PRO A 90 -5.20 -11.64 2.04
C PRO A 90 -5.10 -10.17 2.44
N SER A 91 -4.30 -9.38 1.72
CA SER A 91 -4.09 -7.96 2.02
C SER A 91 -5.16 -7.03 1.47
N GLY A 92 -6.10 -7.54 0.67
CA GLY A 92 -7.05 -6.71 -0.08
C GLY A 92 -6.41 -5.88 -1.19
N ALA A 93 -5.17 -6.21 -1.62
CA ALA A 93 -4.51 -5.51 -2.73
C ALA A 93 -5.25 -5.66 -4.06
N LEU A 94 -5.97 -6.77 -4.24
CA LEU A 94 -6.97 -6.92 -5.29
C LEU A 94 -8.36 -6.69 -4.69
N GLN A 95 -9.14 -5.87 -5.37
CA GLN A 95 -10.56 -5.62 -5.12
C GLN A 95 -11.31 -5.68 -6.44
N TYR A 96 -12.64 -5.76 -6.38
CA TYR A 96 -13.47 -5.74 -7.58
C TYR A 96 -14.74 -4.92 -7.40
N ARG A 97 -15.36 -4.58 -8.53
CA ARG A 97 -16.72 -4.06 -8.63
C ARG A 97 -17.43 -4.79 -9.75
N LEU A 98 -18.56 -5.42 -9.44
CA LEU A 98 -19.47 -5.96 -10.45
C LEU A 98 -20.27 -4.83 -11.09
N ALA A 99 -20.58 -4.94 -12.38
CA ALA A 99 -21.37 -3.93 -13.10
C ALA A 99 -22.81 -3.85 -12.54
N ASP A 100 -23.44 -5.00 -12.35
CA ASP A 100 -24.85 -5.13 -11.94
C ASP A 100 -25.03 -5.89 -10.61
N GLY A 101 -23.97 -6.00 -9.82
CA GLY A 101 -23.93 -6.82 -8.60
C GLY A 101 -23.67 -6.02 -7.32
N PRO A 102 -23.86 -6.65 -6.14
CA PRO A 102 -23.52 -6.02 -4.88
C PRO A 102 -22.01 -5.78 -4.78
N SER A 103 -21.64 -4.79 -3.97
CA SER A 103 -20.26 -4.65 -3.49
C SER A 103 -19.83 -5.90 -2.73
N GLU A 104 -18.52 -6.11 -2.62
CA GLU A 104 -17.99 -7.20 -1.83
C GLU A 104 -18.51 -7.16 -0.38
N GLU A 105 -19.11 -8.25 0.08
CA GLU A 105 -19.64 -8.35 1.44
C GLU A 105 -18.51 -8.66 2.45
N PRO A 106 -18.44 -7.94 3.57
CA PRO A 106 -17.47 -8.21 4.63
C PRO A 106 -17.87 -9.41 5.49
N ASP A 107 -16.87 -10.15 5.99
CA ASP A 107 -17.06 -11.22 6.96
C ASP A 107 -17.68 -10.69 8.27
N ARG A 108 -18.61 -11.45 8.88
CA ARG A 108 -19.19 -11.16 10.20
C ARG A 108 -19.22 -12.44 11.03
N PRO A 109 -18.68 -12.46 12.26
CA PRO A 109 -18.01 -11.34 12.94
C PRO A 109 -16.66 -11.00 12.32
N THR A 110 -16.15 -9.80 12.60
CA THR A 110 -14.78 -9.42 12.25
C THR A 110 -13.79 -10.35 12.97
N THR A 111 -12.86 -10.91 12.22
CA THR A 111 -11.78 -11.76 12.72
C THR A 111 -10.45 -11.02 12.70
N VAL A 112 -9.65 -11.25 13.72
CA VAL A 112 -8.29 -10.70 13.85
C VAL A 112 -7.37 -11.84 14.24
N VAL A 113 -6.37 -12.12 13.41
CA VAL A 113 -5.42 -13.21 13.62
C VAL A 113 -4.00 -12.68 13.52
N ARG A 114 -3.19 -12.95 14.54
CA ARG A 114 -1.74 -12.79 14.44
C ARG A 114 -1.16 -14.03 13.76
N VAL A 115 -0.77 -13.90 12.50
CA VAL A 115 -0.21 -15.02 11.74
C VAL A 115 1.22 -15.35 12.22
N PRO A 116 1.78 -16.54 11.94
CA PRO A 116 3.10 -16.96 12.45
C PRO A 116 4.23 -15.96 12.16
N THR A 117 4.21 -15.34 10.98
CA THR A 117 5.13 -14.24 10.58
C THR A 117 4.97 -12.96 11.40
N GLY A 118 4.04 -12.90 12.35
CA GLY A 118 3.84 -11.78 13.27
C GLY A 118 2.91 -10.68 12.77
N ARG A 119 2.50 -10.70 11.50
CA ARG A 119 1.53 -9.75 10.91
C ARG A 119 0.13 -9.93 11.50
N LEU A 120 -0.69 -8.89 11.43
CA LEU A 120 -2.11 -8.96 11.82
C LEU A 120 -2.97 -9.10 10.56
N ALA A 121 -3.55 -10.27 10.34
CA ALA A 121 -4.52 -10.50 9.29
C ALA A 121 -5.92 -10.24 9.84
N LEU A 122 -6.66 -9.34 9.21
CA LEU A 122 -8.02 -8.98 9.59
C LEU A 122 -8.95 -9.28 8.42
N ARG A 123 -10.14 -9.82 8.73
CA ARG A 123 -11.26 -9.94 7.78
C ARG A 123 -12.53 -9.51 8.46
N GLY A 124 -13.32 -8.65 7.81
CA GLY A 124 -14.62 -8.21 8.30
C GLY A 124 -14.98 -6.82 7.83
N GLU A 125 -15.89 -6.15 8.52
CA GLU A 125 -16.27 -4.78 8.21
C GLU A 125 -15.26 -3.82 8.87
N LEU A 126 -14.29 -3.33 8.08
CA LEU A 126 -13.15 -2.59 8.60
C LEU A 126 -13.15 -1.13 8.13
N ARG A 127 -12.77 -0.24 9.06
CA ARG A 127 -12.41 1.14 8.78
C ARG A 127 -10.94 1.34 9.16
N VAL A 128 -10.09 1.61 8.18
CA VAL A 128 -8.64 1.78 8.36
C VAL A 128 -8.26 3.22 8.08
N THR A 129 -7.66 3.89 9.06
CA THR A 129 -7.16 5.26 8.91
C THR A 129 -5.65 5.23 8.68
N THR A 130 -5.20 5.85 7.59
CA THR A 130 -3.77 6.00 7.27
C THR A 130 -3.16 7.24 7.93
N ALA A 131 -1.83 7.35 7.92
CA ALA A 131 -1.11 8.43 8.61
C ALA A 131 -1.41 9.83 8.04
N ASP A 132 -1.79 9.92 6.78
CA ASP A 132 -2.26 11.14 6.10
C ASP A 132 -3.71 11.53 6.47
N GLY A 133 -4.38 10.73 7.32
CA GLY A 133 -5.78 10.92 7.71
C GLY A 133 -6.80 10.31 6.75
N THR A 134 -6.36 9.70 5.64
CA THR A 134 -7.29 9.02 4.71
C THR A 134 -7.96 7.84 5.41
N VAL A 135 -9.29 7.78 5.32
CA VAL A 135 -10.08 6.69 5.89
C VAL A 135 -10.54 5.75 4.78
N ARG A 136 -10.23 4.46 4.92
CA ARG A 136 -10.53 3.42 3.93
C ARG A 136 -11.50 2.39 4.51
N SER A 137 -12.53 2.05 3.74
CA SER A 137 -13.40 0.92 4.03
C SER A 137 -12.81 -0.34 3.39
N GLU A 138 -12.64 -1.39 4.18
CA GLU A 138 -11.97 -2.62 3.76
C GLU A 138 -12.75 -3.85 4.21
N THR A 139 -12.71 -4.92 3.43
CA THR A 139 -13.26 -6.24 3.81
C THR A 139 -12.20 -7.17 4.39
N ARG A 140 -10.93 -6.92 4.05
CA ARG A 140 -9.76 -7.68 4.51
C ARG A 140 -8.50 -6.85 4.37
N VAL A 141 -7.60 -6.96 5.34
CA VAL A 141 -6.31 -6.28 5.34
C VAL A 141 -5.26 -7.13 6.04
N VAL A 142 -3.99 -6.86 5.73
CA VAL A 142 -2.87 -7.31 6.54
C VAL A 142 -2.12 -6.09 7.04
N LEU A 143 -2.10 -5.90 8.36
CA LEU A 143 -1.48 -4.75 9.02
C LEU A 143 -0.07 -5.08 9.49
N CYS A 144 0.77 -4.05 9.48
CA CYS A 144 2.11 -4.12 10.02
C CYS A 144 2.07 -4.29 11.54
N ALA A 145 2.91 -5.19 12.07
CA ALA A 145 3.03 -5.42 13.51
C ALA A 145 4.44 -5.10 14.05
N CYS A 146 5.38 -4.70 13.19
CA CYS A 146 6.77 -4.41 13.57
C CYS A 146 7.15 -2.93 13.51
N GLY A 147 6.25 -2.07 12.99
CA GLY A 147 6.47 -0.63 12.88
C GLY A 147 7.41 -0.17 11.75
N VAL A 148 7.95 -1.10 10.94
CA VAL A 148 8.94 -0.77 9.88
C VAL A 148 8.29 -0.37 8.55
N SER A 149 7.06 -0.82 8.28
CA SER A 149 6.39 -0.60 6.99
C SER A 149 6.42 0.86 6.55
N GLY A 150 6.81 1.10 5.29
CA GLY A 150 6.69 2.39 4.62
C GLY A 150 5.25 2.70 4.17
N ASN A 151 4.36 1.71 4.19
CA ASN A 151 2.95 1.83 3.83
C ASN A 151 2.02 1.68 5.05
N GLN A 152 2.41 2.22 6.20
CA GLN A 152 1.62 2.09 7.43
C GLN A 152 0.20 2.66 7.27
N PRO A 153 -0.82 1.96 7.81
CA PRO A 153 -0.75 0.83 8.74
C PRO A 153 -0.63 -0.55 8.06
N PHE A 154 -0.64 -0.61 6.74
CA PHE A 154 -0.52 -1.86 5.99
C PHE A 154 0.88 -2.46 6.11
N CYS A 155 0.99 -3.77 6.00
CA CYS A 155 2.29 -4.42 5.85
C CYS A 155 2.78 -4.30 4.39
N ASP A 156 4.06 -4.03 4.20
CA ASP A 156 4.75 -3.96 2.89
C ASP A 156 5.94 -4.94 2.80
N LEU A 157 6.06 -5.86 3.77
CA LEU A 157 7.13 -6.84 3.92
C LEU A 157 8.53 -6.28 4.23
N SER A 158 8.69 -4.98 4.50
CA SER A 158 10.01 -4.36 4.75
C SER A 158 10.68 -4.77 6.07
N GLY A 159 9.91 -5.15 7.08
CA GLY A 159 10.40 -5.42 8.43
C GLY A 159 10.47 -6.89 8.83
N PRO A 160 10.77 -7.18 10.12
CA PRO A 160 10.80 -8.54 10.64
C PRO A 160 9.51 -9.33 10.41
N CYS A 161 8.35 -8.66 10.38
CA CYS A 161 7.08 -9.33 10.09
C CYS A 161 6.86 -9.68 8.61
N GLY A 162 7.76 -9.26 7.72
CA GLY A 162 7.75 -9.56 6.29
C GLY A 162 8.61 -10.76 5.90
N LYS A 163 9.45 -11.25 6.82
CA LYS A 163 10.36 -12.38 6.58
C LYS A 163 9.63 -13.69 6.86
N GLU A 164 9.75 -14.64 5.94
CA GLU A 164 9.27 -16.02 6.07
C GLU A 164 10.26 -16.89 6.86
#